data_AF-A0A3M7ST50-F1
#
_entry.id   AF-A0A3M7ST50-F1
#
_cell.length_a   1.000
_cell.length_b   1.000
_cell.length_c   1.000
_cell.angle_alpha   90.00
_cell.angle_beta   90.00
_cell.angle_gamma   90.00
#
_symmetry.space_group_name_H-M   'P 1'
#
loop_
_entity.id
_entity.type
_entity.pdbx_description
1 polymer ?
#
loop_
_entity_poly.entity_id
_entity_poly.type
_entity_poly.pdbx_seq_one_letter_code
_entity_poly.pdbx_strand_id
1 'polypeptide(L)'
;MFVYLNQEEQPGLLVLDVKPNKGSIHEARKRAALGALPRLKNLEIFTENTCPFLKRHLYKTYILPVLMYGMETICLTKTNKKEVTRLENNLLKYVYYVPKRCRTTNLRLINNVKKTHIRLKQMHIEFFERLLENEFTKSIIKELLNVENDKDYVSNTLDLLNEIEYESSMDLIDKCKY
;
A
#
# COMPACT_ATOMS: atom_id res chain seq x y z
N MET A 1 22.25 -23.11 -0.27
CA MET A 1 21.93 -24.02 0.85
C MET A 1 20.45 -23.87 1.12
N PHE A 2 19.65 -24.81 0.62
CA PHE A 2 18.19 -24.82 0.77
C PHE A 2 17.85 -25.35 2.16
N VAL A 3 16.95 -24.68 2.87
CA VAL A 3 16.37 -25.19 4.11
C VAL A 3 14.86 -25.18 3.93
N TYR A 4 14.27 -26.38 3.89
CA TYR A 4 12.83 -26.60 3.98
C TYR A 4 12.36 -26.27 5.40
N LEU A 5 11.30 -25.47 5.50
CA LEU A 5 10.42 -25.47 6.67
C LEU A 5 8.97 -25.47 6.17
N ASN A 6 8.31 -26.59 6.41
CA ASN A 6 6.86 -26.77 6.33
C ASN A 6 6.17 -25.92 7.40
N GLN A 7 5.17 -25.13 7.00
CA GLN A 7 3.87 -25.00 7.66
C GLN A 7 2.96 -24.07 6.84
N GLU A 8 2.00 -24.71 6.15
CA GLU A 8 0.64 -24.28 5.77
C GLU A 8 0.35 -22.83 5.31
N GLU A 9 -0.10 -22.77 4.04
CA GLU A 9 -1.07 -21.86 3.41
C GLU A 9 -0.74 -20.37 3.19
N GLN A 10 -0.17 -20.06 2.02
CA GLN A 10 -0.78 -19.21 0.96
C GLN A 10 -0.17 -19.57 -0.41
N PRO A 11 -0.93 -19.66 -1.51
CA PRO A 11 -0.38 -19.99 -2.82
C PRO A 11 0.46 -18.83 -3.37
N GLY A 12 1.74 -19.11 -3.58
CA GLY A 12 2.49 -18.66 -4.75
C GLY A 12 2.53 -17.17 -5.07
N LEU A 13 2.85 -16.29 -4.12
CA LEU A 13 3.52 -15.03 -4.47
C LEU A 13 5.00 -15.22 -4.20
N LEU A 14 5.83 -15.25 -5.25
CA LEU A 14 7.28 -15.10 -5.13
C LEU A 14 7.55 -13.73 -4.50
N VAL A 15 7.54 -13.68 -3.17
CA VAL A 15 8.08 -12.58 -2.41
C VAL A 15 9.56 -12.60 -2.72
N LEU A 16 10.01 -11.66 -3.55
CA LEU A 16 11.40 -11.28 -3.57
C LEU A 16 11.73 -10.88 -2.14
N ASP A 17 12.31 -11.82 -1.38
CA ASP A 17 12.79 -11.59 -0.03
C ASP A 17 14.08 -10.79 -0.14
N VAL A 18 13.93 -9.55 -0.61
CA VAL A 18 14.97 -8.54 -0.62
C VAL A 18 15.20 -8.22 0.84
N LYS A 19 16.24 -8.83 1.41
CA LYS A 19 16.77 -8.48 2.73
C LYS A 19 16.73 -6.95 2.86
N PRO A 20 16.10 -6.38 3.91
CA PRO A 20 15.93 -4.95 4.04
C PRO A 20 17.31 -4.31 4.18
N ASN A 21 17.84 -3.82 3.07
CA ASN A 21 19.02 -2.97 3.07
C ASN A 21 18.71 -1.75 3.94
N LYS A 22 19.65 -1.34 4.81
CA LYS A 22 19.45 -0.39 5.92
C LYS A 22 18.55 0.79 5.54
N GLY A 23 17.27 0.68 5.92
CA GLY A 23 16.22 1.67 5.69
C GLY A 23 15.15 1.14 4.74
N SER A 24 14.20 0.36 5.26
CA SER A 24 12.99 0.00 4.52
C SER A 24 12.33 1.26 3.94
N ILE A 25 11.79 1.18 2.72
CA ILE A 25 11.18 2.33 2.01
C ILE A 25 10.17 3.06 2.91
N HIS A 26 9.36 2.32 3.69
CA HIS A 26 8.42 2.93 4.63
C HIS A 26 9.10 3.76 5.73
N GLU A 27 10.24 3.34 6.29
CA GLU A 27 10.98 4.14 7.27
C GLU A 27 11.61 5.39 6.66
N ALA A 28 12.08 5.30 5.40
CA ALA A 28 12.57 6.47 4.68
C ALA A 28 11.44 7.51 4.47
N ARG A 29 10.24 7.06 4.09
CA ARG A 29 9.08 7.96 3.90
C ARG A 29 8.54 8.53 5.20
N LYS A 30 8.52 7.74 6.28
CA LYS A 30 8.20 8.25 7.63
C LYS A 30 9.13 9.40 8.02
N ARG A 31 10.44 9.23 7.83
CA ARG A 31 11.45 10.28 8.09
C ARG A 31 11.25 11.50 7.19
N ALA A 32 11.02 11.30 5.90
CA ALA A 32 10.78 12.39 4.95
C ALA A 32 9.53 13.22 5.32
N ALA A 33 8.43 12.56 5.69
CA ALA A 33 7.19 13.23 6.09
C ALA A 33 7.38 14.03 7.39
N LEU A 34 8.12 13.48 8.36
CA LEU A 34 8.50 14.20 9.58
C LEU A 34 9.42 15.39 9.28
N GLY A 35 10.31 15.29 8.29
CA GLY A 35 11.19 16.38 7.88
C GLY A 35 10.50 17.50 7.07
N ALA A 36 9.42 17.18 6.34
CA ALA A 36 8.63 18.16 5.60
C ALA A 36 7.84 19.10 6.55
N LEU A 37 7.46 18.59 7.71
CA LEU A 37 6.60 19.28 8.67
C LEU A 37 7.26 20.56 9.28
N PRO A 38 8.52 20.52 9.78
CA PRO A 38 9.24 21.72 10.19
C PRO A 38 9.41 22.75 9.09
N ARG A 39 9.59 22.32 7.83
CA ARG A 39 9.75 23.26 6.70
C ARG A 39 8.51 24.12 6.50
N LEU A 40 7.33 23.51 6.59
CA LEU A 40 6.05 24.24 6.52
C LEU A 40 5.79 25.11 7.75
N LYS A 41 6.32 24.72 8.92
CA LYS A 41 6.28 25.55 10.13
C LYS A 41 7.18 26.78 10.00
N ASN A 42 8.39 26.62 9.47
CA ASN A 42 9.35 27.72 9.29
C ASN A 42 8.86 28.77 8.28
N LEU A 43 7.96 28.37 7.38
CA LEU A 43 7.27 29.28 6.46
C LEU A 43 6.09 30.00 7.11
N GLU A 44 5.87 29.82 8.42
CA GLU A 44 4.74 30.37 9.20
C GLU A 44 3.36 30.02 8.63
N ILE A 45 3.28 28.96 7.82
CA ILE A 45 2.02 28.58 7.17
C ILE A 45 1.12 27.83 8.14
N PHE A 46 1.72 27.01 9.02
CA PHE A 46 1.00 26.46 10.16
C PHE A 46 1.14 27.45 11.32
N THR A 47 0.13 28.29 11.49
CA THR A 47 -0.08 29.10 12.70
C THR A 47 -1.49 28.82 13.21
N GLU A 48 -1.81 29.29 14.42
CA GLU A 48 -3.18 29.16 14.97
C GLU A 48 -4.21 29.87 14.09
N ASN A 49 -3.80 31.00 13.50
CA ASN A 49 -4.64 31.87 12.67
C ASN A 49 -4.85 31.38 11.24
N THR A 50 -4.06 30.41 10.77
CA THR A 50 -4.22 29.88 9.41
C THR A 50 -5.55 29.15 9.27
N CYS A 51 -6.30 29.53 8.23
CA CYS A 51 -7.58 28.93 7.87
C CYS A 51 -7.51 27.38 7.84
N PRO A 52 -8.45 26.67 8.50
CA PRO A 52 -8.50 25.20 8.51
C PRO A 52 -8.52 24.54 7.13
N PHE A 53 -9.10 25.20 6.13
CA PHE A 53 -9.14 24.73 4.74
C PHE A 53 -7.76 24.78 4.08
N LEU A 54 -6.99 25.83 4.34
CA LEU A 54 -5.61 25.93 3.84
C LEU A 54 -4.71 24.88 4.49
N LYS A 55 -4.83 24.68 5.82
CA LYS A 55 -4.14 23.60 6.55
C LYS A 55 -4.42 22.23 5.93
N ARG A 56 -5.70 21.95 5.65
CA ARG A 56 -6.14 20.71 4.97
C ARG A 56 -5.49 20.57 3.60
N HIS A 57 -5.53 21.62 2.79
CA HIS A 57 -5.00 21.59 1.43
C HIS A 57 -3.51 21.30 1.42
N LEU A 58 -2.74 21.99 2.27
CA LEU A 58 -1.28 21.81 2.39
C LEU A 58 -0.90 20.43 2.92
N TYR A 59 -1.65 19.93 3.90
CA TYR A 59 -1.45 18.56 4.38
C TYR A 59 -1.61 17.55 3.24
N LYS A 60 -2.66 17.69 2.42
CA LYS A 60 -2.93 16.77 1.31
C LYS A 60 -1.94 16.86 0.16
N THR A 61 -1.40 18.04 -0.11
CA THR A 61 -0.55 18.30 -1.28
C THR A 61 0.94 18.14 -0.98
N TYR A 62 1.39 18.47 0.23
CA TYR A 62 2.81 18.45 0.57
C TYR A 62 3.22 17.36 1.55
N ILE A 63 2.42 17.09 2.59
CA ILE A 63 2.81 16.13 3.65
C ILE A 63 2.41 14.71 3.26
N LEU A 64 1.15 14.56 2.85
CA LEU A 64 0.54 13.27 2.61
C LEU A 64 1.17 12.49 1.44
N PRO A 65 1.53 13.12 0.30
CA PRO A 65 2.18 12.43 -0.80
C PRO A 65 3.60 11.99 -0.42
N VAL A 66 4.34 12.82 0.34
CA VAL A 66 5.70 12.46 0.83
C VAL A 66 5.67 11.22 1.71
N LEU A 67 4.63 11.07 2.54
CA LEU A 67 4.46 9.87 3.37
C LEU A 67 4.10 8.62 2.55
N MET A 68 3.30 8.77 1.50
CA MET A 68 2.76 7.63 0.77
C MET A 68 3.56 7.20 -0.45
N TYR A 69 4.38 8.08 -1.00
CA TYR A 69 5.11 7.80 -2.22
C TYR A 69 5.97 6.52 -2.12
N GLY A 70 5.78 5.60 -3.06
CA GLY A 70 6.50 4.32 -3.11
C GLY A 70 6.02 3.29 -2.08
N MET A 71 4.91 3.54 -1.38
CA MET A 71 4.28 2.52 -0.53
C MET A 71 3.57 1.45 -1.36
N GLU A 72 3.18 1.77 -2.59
CA GLU A 72 2.55 0.87 -3.55
C GLU A 72 3.48 -0.27 -4.01
N THR A 73 4.80 -0.08 -3.94
CA THR A 73 5.79 -1.06 -4.40
C THR A 73 6.21 -2.05 -3.32
N ILE A 74 5.69 -1.92 -2.10
CA ILE A 74 6.11 -2.73 -0.95
C ILE A 74 4.93 -3.44 -0.28
N CYS A 75 5.11 -4.70 0.10
CA CYS A 75 4.15 -5.40 0.92
C CYS A 75 4.33 -5.00 2.40
N LEU A 76 3.43 -4.15 2.90
CA LEU A 76 3.46 -3.73 4.31
C LEU A 76 2.82 -4.78 5.22
N THR A 77 3.57 -5.22 6.24
CA THR A 77 3.05 -6.05 7.33
C THR A 77 1.93 -5.34 8.10
N LYS A 78 1.12 -6.11 8.85
CA LYS A 78 0.07 -5.54 9.72
C LYS A 78 0.62 -4.50 10.70
N THR A 79 1.82 -4.75 11.24
CA THR A 79 2.52 -3.81 12.14
C THR A 79 2.89 -2.52 11.42
N ASN A 80 3.52 -2.61 10.25
CA ASN A 80 3.93 -1.44 9.49
C ASN A 80 2.73 -0.58 9.06
N LYS A 81 1.62 -1.21 8.66
CA LYS A 81 0.35 -0.53 8.35
C LYS A 81 -0.19 0.25 9.56
N LYS A 82 -0.12 -0.32 10.76
CA LYS A 82 -0.52 0.36 12.00
C LYS A 82 0.41 1.54 12.30
N GLU A 83 1.71 1.40 12.09
CA GLU A 83 2.67 2.48 12.31
C GLU A 83 2.48 3.66 11.36
N VAL A 84 2.29 3.39 10.07
CA VAL A 84 1.99 4.43 9.06
C VAL A 84 0.69 5.14 9.43
N THR A 85 -0.34 4.40 9.84
CA THR A 85 -1.62 4.98 10.31
C THR A 85 -1.43 5.86 11.55
N ARG A 86 -0.59 5.43 12.51
CA ARG A 86 -0.26 6.19 13.72
C ARG A 86 0.50 7.47 13.38
N LEU A 87 1.48 7.40 12.48
CA LEU A 87 2.24 8.57 12.05
C LEU A 87 1.32 9.57 11.32
N GLU A 88 0.50 9.12 10.39
CA GLU A 88 -0.46 9.96 9.68
C GLU A 88 -1.39 10.70 10.65
N ASN A 89 -1.90 10.00 11.66
CA ASN A 89 -2.73 10.59 12.72
C ASN A 89 -1.97 11.64 13.54
N ASN A 90 -0.69 11.42 13.83
CA ASN A 90 0.14 12.36 14.57
C ASN A 90 0.49 13.59 13.74
N LEU A 91 0.77 13.43 12.45
CA LEU A 91 1.01 14.54 11.52
C LEU A 91 -0.24 15.41 11.41
N LEU A 92 -1.42 14.79 11.28
CA LEU A 92 -2.67 15.53 11.20
C LEU A 92 -2.94 16.33 12.47
N LYS A 93 -2.73 15.73 13.64
CA LYS A 93 -2.84 16.45 14.93
C LYS A 93 -1.90 17.63 15.01
N TYR A 94 -0.66 17.46 14.54
CA TYR A 94 0.33 18.52 14.54
C TYR A 94 -0.11 19.70 13.67
N VAL A 95 -0.58 19.46 12.45
CA VAL A 95 -1.06 20.50 11.52
C VAL A 95 -2.19 21.34 12.14
N TYR A 96 -3.04 20.71 12.95
CA TYR A 96 -4.19 21.35 13.59
C TYR A 96 -3.94 21.79 15.04
N TYR A 97 -2.71 21.71 15.55
CA TYR A 97 -2.38 22.02 16.95
C TYR A 97 -3.21 21.22 17.98
N VAL A 98 -3.63 20.02 17.61
CA VAL A 98 -4.41 19.14 18.48
C VAL A 98 -3.45 18.28 19.32
N PRO A 99 -3.68 18.13 20.64
CA PRO A 99 -2.86 17.27 21.47
C PRO A 99 -2.80 15.82 20.97
N LYS A 100 -1.63 15.19 21.08
CA LYS A 100 -1.38 13.80 20.61
C LYS A 100 -2.31 12.76 21.24
N ARG A 101 -2.92 13.01 22.40
CA ARG A 101 -3.82 12.07 23.10
C ARG A 101 -5.28 12.12 22.61
N CYS A 102 -5.67 13.13 21.81
CA CYS A 102 -7.06 13.27 21.35
C CYS A 102 -7.42 12.28 20.24
N ARG A 103 -8.72 11.97 20.08
CA ARG A 103 -9.22 11.14 18.98
C ARG A 103 -9.07 11.87 17.63
N THR A 104 -8.68 11.16 16.56
CA THR A 104 -8.50 11.74 15.20
C THR A 104 -9.69 11.56 14.28
N THR A 105 -10.75 10.91 14.71
CA THR A 105 -11.93 10.60 13.89
C THR A 105 -12.50 11.88 13.26
N ASN A 106 -12.75 12.91 14.06
CA ASN A 106 -13.31 14.17 13.59
C ASN A 106 -12.35 14.92 12.65
N LEU A 107 -11.04 14.89 12.94
CA LEU A 107 -10.03 15.51 12.08
C LEU A 107 -9.96 14.83 10.70
N ARG A 108 -10.06 13.50 10.62
CA ARG A 108 -10.06 12.79 9.34
C ARG A 108 -11.30 13.11 8.51
N LEU A 109 -12.47 13.22 9.15
CA LEU A 109 -13.73 13.60 8.50
C LEU A 109 -13.65 15.02 7.93
N ILE A 110 -13.22 15.99 8.73
CA ILE A 110 -13.03 17.39 8.30
C ILE A 110 -12.03 17.50 7.15
N ASN A 111 -11.00 16.65 7.16
CA ASN A 111 -10.01 16.63 6.10
C ASN A 111 -10.44 15.83 4.86
N ASN A 112 -11.56 15.11 4.88
CA ASN A 112 -11.95 14.14 3.84
C ASN A 112 -10.75 13.25 3.42
N VAL A 113 -10.10 12.65 4.42
CA VAL A 113 -8.95 11.75 4.21
C VAL A 113 -9.41 10.32 4.44
N LYS A 114 -9.31 9.49 3.38
CA LYS A 114 -9.63 8.06 3.43
C LYS A 114 -8.81 7.36 4.52
N LYS A 115 -9.35 6.28 5.10
CA LYS A 115 -8.59 5.45 6.05
C LYS A 115 -7.31 4.94 5.37
N THR A 116 -6.20 4.95 6.11
CA THR A 116 -4.85 4.65 5.59
C THR A 116 -4.80 3.32 4.84
N HIS A 117 -5.40 2.25 5.40
CA HIS A 117 -5.43 0.94 4.76
C HIS A 117 -6.24 0.90 3.45
N ILE A 118 -7.36 1.64 3.37
CA ILE A 118 -8.18 1.72 2.14
C ILE A 118 -7.37 2.39 1.05
N ARG A 119 -6.68 3.48 1.40
CA ARG A 119 -5.85 4.23 0.47
C ARG A 119 -4.64 3.42 -0.01
N LEU A 120 -3.96 2.69 0.88
CA LEU A 120 -2.87 1.81 0.50
C LEU A 120 -3.34 0.73 -0.48
N LYS A 121 -4.51 0.10 -0.23
CA LYS A 121 -5.11 -0.86 -1.17
C LYS A 121 -5.38 -0.24 -2.54
N GLN A 122 -5.98 0.96 -2.57
CA GLN A 122 -6.24 1.69 -3.82
C GLN A 122 -4.95 1.98 -4.58
N MET A 123 -3.91 2.45 -3.90
CA MET A 123 -2.61 2.71 -4.52
C MET A 123 -1.96 1.45 -5.10
N HIS A 124 -2.10 0.29 -4.46
CA HIS A 124 -1.64 -0.97 -5.03
C HIS A 124 -2.40 -1.33 -6.31
N ILE A 125 -3.73 -1.22 -6.30
CA ILE A 125 -4.57 -1.51 -7.48
C ILE A 125 -4.18 -0.58 -8.63
N GLU A 126 -4.15 0.73 -8.39
CA GLU A 126 -3.75 1.75 -9.39
C GLU A 126 -2.32 1.55 -9.89
N PHE A 127 -1.43 0.99 -9.08
CA PHE A 127 -0.08 0.63 -9.50
C PHE A 127 -0.08 -0.61 -10.41
N PHE A 128 -0.82 -1.66 -10.05
CA PHE A 128 -0.93 -2.85 -10.88
C PHE A 128 -1.61 -2.58 -12.22
N GLU A 129 -2.68 -1.77 -12.24
CA GLU A 129 -3.33 -1.35 -13.50
C GLU A 129 -2.32 -0.66 -14.42
N ARG A 130 -1.55 0.31 -13.90
CA ARG A 130 -0.49 0.99 -14.67
C ARG A 130 0.60 0.04 -15.16
N LEU A 131 0.99 -0.95 -14.34
CA LEU A 131 1.96 -1.96 -14.75
C LEU A 131 1.43 -2.85 -15.87
N LEU A 132 0.18 -3.27 -15.78
CA LEU A 132 -0.47 -4.12 -16.78
C LEU A 132 -0.73 -3.37 -18.08
N GLU A 133 -0.96 -2.07 -18.04
CA GLU A 133 -1.12 -1.24 -19.24
C GLU A 133 0.20 -0.98 -19.96
N ASN A 134 1.32 -0.98 -19.24
CA ASN A 134 2.64 -0.67 -19.77
C ASN A 134 3.10 -1.67 -20.85
N GLU A 135 3.49 -1.15 -22.02
CA GLU A 135 3.88 -1.97 -23.18
C GLU A 135 5.13 -2.82 -22.91
N PHE A 136 6.12 -2.29 -22.20
CA PHE A 136 7.33 -3.04 -21.85
C PHE A 136 7.00 -4.19 -20.89
N THR A 137 6.18 -3.93 -19.87
CA THR A 137 5.72 -4.99 -18.96
C THR A 137 4.99 -6.09 -19.72
N LYS A 138 4.08 -5.73 -20.64
CA LYS A 138 3.39 -6.70 -21.51
C LYS A 138 4.37 -7.49 -22.37
N SER A 139 5.39 -6.85 -22.93
CA SER A 139 6.43 -7.51 -23.73
C SER A 139 7.21 -8.52 -22.89
N ILE A 140 7.66 -8.12 -21.70
CA ILE A 140 8.38 -9.00 -20.76
C ILE A 140 7.49 -10.17 -20.36
N ILE A 141 6.22 -9.94 -20.01
CA ILE A 141 5.28 -11.01 -19.67
C ILE A 141 5.12 -11.97 -20.85
N LYS A 142 4.94 -11.47 -22.08
CA LYS A 142 4.85 -12.31 -23.28
C LYS A 142 6.12 -13.12 -23.52
N GLU A 143 7.30 -12.51 -23.36
CA GLU A 143 8.58 -13.21 -23.47
C GLU A 143 8.72 -14.29 -22.40
N LEU A 144 8.40 -14.00 -21.14
CA LEU A 144 8.44 -14.98 -20.04
C LEU A 144 7.46 -16.15 -20.30
N LEU A 145 6.25 -15.86 -20.79
CA LEU A 145 5.28 -16.88 -21.17
C LEU A 145 5.70 -17.67 -22.42
N ASN A 146 6.45 -17.05 -23.34
CA ASN A 146 6.98 -17.72 -24.54
C ASN A 146 8.27 -18.52 -24.26
N VAL A 147 8.98 -18.21 -23.18
CA VAL A 147 10.22 -18.92 -22.75
C VAL A 147 9.90 -20.29 -22.13
N GLU A 148 8.66 -20.55 -21.72
CA GLU A 148 8.19 -21.88 -21.31
C GLU A 148 7.38 -22.56 -22.42
N ASN A 149 8.07 -22.92 -23.50
CA ASN A 149 7.70 -24.03 -24.36
C ASN A 149 8.67 -25.22 -24.20
N ASP A 150 9.05 -25.52 -22.96
CA ASP A 150 9.36 -26.89 -22.53
C ASP A 150 8.37 -27.30 -21.41
N LYS A 151 7.10 -27.37 -21.83
CA LYS A 151 6.02 -28.29 -21.44
C LYS A 151 5.54 -28.47 -19.99
N ASP A 152 6.14 -27.90 -18.94
CA ASP A 152 5.73 -28.29 -17.57
C ASP A 152 4.97 -27.21 -16.78
N TYR A 153 5.34 -25.93 -16.91
CA TYR A 153 4.77 -24.88 -16.06
C TYR A 153 3.43 -24.30 -16.53
N VAL A 154 3.24 -24.14 -17.85
CA VAL A 154 1.97 -23.64 -18.41
C VAL A 154 0.83 -24.62 -18.11
N SER A 155 1.08 -25.93 -18.16
CA SER A 155 0.09 -26.96 -17.82
C SER A 155 -0.29 -26.90 -16.33
N ASN A 156 0.71 -26.86 -15.44
CA ASN A 156 0.46 -26.74 -14.00
C ASN A 156 -0.26 -25.43 -13.63
N THR A 157 0.01 -24.33 -14.35
CA THR A 157 -0.64 -23.05 -14.11
C THR A 157 -2.08 -23.05 -14.63
N LEU A 158 -2.35 -23.70 -15.78
CA LEU A 158 -3.72 -23.91 -16.27
C LEU A 158 -4.51 -24.82 -15.34
N ASP A 159 -3.91 -25.89 -14.83
CA ASP A 159 -4.56 -26.82 -13.91
C ASP A 159 -4.93 -26.11 -12.59
N LEU A 160 -4.03 -25.30 -12.03
CA LEU A 160 -4.32 -24.46 -10.86
C LEU A 160 -5.42 -23.41 -11.12
N LEU A 161 -5.44 -22.79 -12.30
CA LEU A 161 -6.50 -21.83 -12.66
C LEU A 161 -7.85 -22.52 -12.82
N ASN A 162 -7.88 -23.72 -13.39
CA ASN A 162 -9.08 -24.54 -13.53
C ASN A 162 -9.59 -25.05 -12.17
N GLU A 163 -8.70 -25.40 -11.24
CA GLU A 163 -9.07 -25.75 -9.86
C GLU A 163 -9.71 -24.56 -9.13
N ILE A 164 -9.17 -23.36 -9.30
CA ILE A 164 -9.71 -22.12 -8.70
C ILE A 164 -11.09 -21.76 -9.30
N GLU A 165 -11.26 -21.89 -10.62
CA GLU A 165 -12.57 -21.67 -11.26
C GLU A 165 -13.61 -22.71 -10.82
N TYR A 166 -13.20 -23.97 -10.65
CA TYR A 166 -14.08 -25.04 -10.19
C TYR A 166 -14.52 -24.84 -8.73
N GLU A 167 -13.59 -24.50 -7.82
CA GLU A 167 -13.91 -24.17 -6.42
C GLU A 167 -14.83 -22.95 -6.33
N SER A 168 -14.56 -21.88 -7.10
CA SER A 168 -15.43 -20.70 -7.15
C SER A 168 -16.83 -21.01 -7.69
N SER A 169 -16.97 -22.01 -8.58
CA SER A 169 -18.27 -22.44 -9.11
C SER A 169 -19.06 -23.30 -8.12
N MET A 170 -18.39 -24.15 -7.32
CA MET A 170 -19.01 -24.90 -6.23
C MET A 170 -19.48 -23.98 -5.09
N ASP A 171 -18.68 -22.96 -4.76
CA ASP A 171 -19.00 -21.97 -3.74
C ASP A 171 -20.20 -21.05 -4.13
N LEU A 172 -20.44 -20.91 -5.43
CA LEU A 172 -21.63 -20.24 -5.99
C LEU A 172 -22.86 -21.16 -5.98
N ILE A 173 -22.70 -22.46 -6.24
CA ILE A 173 -23.79 -23.44 -6.23
C ILE A 173 -24.30 -23.69 -4.80
N ASP A 174 -23.43 -23.73 -3.79
CA ASP A 174 -23.84 -23.90 -2.39
C ASP A 174 -24.50 -22.65 -1.80
N LYS A 175 -24.19 -21.44 -2.30
CA LYS A 175 -24.87 -20.19 -1.94
C LYS A 175 -26.24 -20.03 -2.60
N CYS A 176 -26.57 -20.82 -3.62
CA CYS A 176 -27.88 -20.83 -4.26
C CYS A 176 -28.86 -21.88 -3.70
N LYS A 177 -28.50 -22.60 -2.62
CA LYS A 177 -29.35 -23.60 -1.96
C LYS A 177 -30.08 -23.13 -0.70
N TYR A 178 -30.15 -21.82 -0.44
CA TYR A 178 -31.00 -21.23 0.61
C TYR A 178 -31.78 -20.02 0.10
#